data_AF-A0A8S0Z621-F1
#
_entry.id   AF-A0A8S0Z621-F1
#
_cell.length_a   1.000
_cell.length_b   1.000
_cell.length_c   1.000
_cell.angle_alpha   90.00
_cell.angle_beta   90.00
_cell.angle_gamma   90.00
#
_symmetry.space_group_name_H-M   'P 1'
#
loop_
_entity.id
_entity.type
_entity.pdbx_description
1 polymer ?
#
loop_
_entity_poly.entity_id
_entity_poly.type
_entity_poly.pdbx_seq_one_letter_code
_entity_poly.pdbx_strand_id
1 'polypeptide(L)'
;MDVDEGPSTDEDTAEEPAVPKFGGALPNFFDGYTFAIDDEHSDAEQLSRYIKAYGGLTLQLSEVEEDSEVDYVVGGAGAGAVGGARRVSAGWVARCHRARALLPPD
;
A
#
# COMPACT_ATOMS: atom_id res chain seq x y z
N MET A 1 43.28 -32.73 43.00
CA MET A 1 43.41 -31.43 42.29
C MET A 1 43.31 -31.85 40.85
N ASP A 2 42.10 -31.78 40.33
CA ASP A 2 41.77 -32.30 39.02
C ASP A 2 41.05 -31.16 38.33
N VAL A 3 41.76 -30.59 37.35
CA VAL A 3 41.32 -29.54 36.45
C VAL A 3 40.68 -30.23 35.25
N ASP A 4 39.43 -29.91 34.94
CA ASP A 4 38.76 -30.26 33.69
C ASP A 4 37.66 -29.21 33.45
N GLU A 5 37.91 -28.25 32.55
CA GLU A 5 37.33 -28.21 31.19
C GLU A 5 35.88 -27.67 31.26
N GLY A 6 35.63 -26.36 31.15
CA GLY A 6 35.66 -25.57 29.92
C GLY A 6 34.26 -24.92 29.76
N PRO A 7 34.13 -23.62 29.43
CA PRO A 7 32.82 -22.98 29.28
C PRO A 7 32.19 -23.36 27.92
N SER A 8 31.03 -24.02 27.93
CA SER A 8 30.20 -24.13 26.72
C SER A 8 29.42 -22.82 26.52
N THR A 9 29.94 -21.98 25.63
CA THR A 9 29.19 -20.91 24.95
C THR A 9 28.79 -21.42 23.57
N ASP A 10 27.65 -20.94 23.08
CA ASP A 10 27.08 -21.10 21.74
C ASP A 10 26.44 -22.50 21.50
N GLU A 11 25.25 -22.65 20.93
CA GLU A 11 24.62 -21.93 19.81
C GLU A 11 23.08 -22.00 19.92
N ASP A 12 22.44 -21.19 19.07
CA ASP A 12 21.19 -21.50 18.38
C ASP A 12 19.88 -21.39 19.19
N THR A 13 18.88 -20.60 18.80
CA THR A 13 18.56 -19.96 17.53
C THR A 13 17.73 -18.75 17.93
N ALA A 14 18.12 -17.54 17.52
CA ALA A 14 17.14 -16.46 17.51
C ALA A 14 16.04 -16.91 16.54
N GLU A 15 14.91 -17.35 17.09
CA GLU A 15 13.72 -17.70 16.34
C GLU A 15 13.30 -16.43 15.60
N GLU A 16 13.79 -16.26 14.37
CA GLU A 16 13.32 -15.21 13.48
C GLU A 16 11.81 -15.39 13.40
N PRO A 17 11.02 -14.38 13.78
CA PRO A 17 9.57 -14.52 13.79
C PRO A 17 9.15 -14.90 12.38
N ALA A 18 8.60 -16.11 12.24
CA ALA A 18 8.20 -16.67 10.98
C ALA A 18 7.36 -15.64 10.22
N VAL A 19 7.95 -15.01 9.21
CA VAL A 19 7.20 -14.13 8.32
C VAL A 19 6.10 -14.98 7.71
N PRO A 20 4.81 -14.65 7.91
CA PRO A 20 3.74 -15.43 7.32
C PRO A 20 3.93 -15.39 5.80
N LYS A 21 4.35 -16.52 5.22
CA LYS A 21 4.37 -16.73 3.78
C LYS A 21 2.92 -16.72 3.31
N PHE A 22 2.40 -15.54 2.98
CA PHE A 22 1.15 -15.40 2.24
C PHE A 22 1.38 -15.98 0.84
N GLY A 23 1.22 -17.31 0.72
CA GLY A 23 1.50 -18.10 -0.48
C GLY A 23 0.44 -18.02 -1.57
N GLY A 24 -0.23 -16.88 -1.72
CA GLY A 24 -1.19 -16.62 -2.79
C GLY A 24 -1.00 -15.23 -3.34
N ALA A 25 -1.15 -15.06 -4.66
CA ALA A 25 -1.17 -13.74 -5.28
C ALA A 25 -2.25 -12.88 -4.59
N LEU A 26 -1.93 -11.62 -4.30
CA LEU A 26 -2.92 -10.67 -3.77
C LEU A 26 -4.04 -10.49 -4.82
N PRO A 27 -5.29 -10.30 -4.37
CA PRO A 27 -6.39 -10.08 -5.31
C PRO A 27 -6.22 -8.73 -6.02
N ASN A 28 -6.31 -8.72 -7.35
CA ASN A 28 -6.09 -7.51 -8.13
C ASN A 28 -7.38 -6.68 -8.30
N PHE A 29 -8.01 -6.27 -7.20
CA PHE A 29 -9.30 -5.54 -7.27
C PHE A 29 -9.16 -4.06 -7.66
N PHE A 30 -7.93 -3.56 -7.82
CA PHE A 30 -7.65 -2.26 -8.43
C PHE A 30 -7.16 -2.38 -9.89
N ASP A 31 -7.15 -3.59 -10.46
CA ASP A 31 -6.78 -3.81 -11.87
C ASP A 31 -7.66 -2.96 -12.81
N GLY A 32 -7.02 -2.29 -13.76
CA GLY A 32 -7.68 -1.41 -14.71
C GLY A 32 -8.04 -0.02 -14.18
N TYR A 33 -7.71 0.32 -12.92
CA TYR A 33 -7.94 1.65 -12.36
C TYR A 33 -6.64 2.45 -12.17
N THR A 34 -6.72 3.75 -12.46
CA THR A 34 -5.64 4.72 -12.28
C THR A 34 -5.95 5.67 -11.13
N PHE A 35 -4.98 5.84 -10.23
CA PHE A 35 -5.08 6.67 -9.04
C PHE A 35 -4.08 7.82 -9.08
N ALA A 36 -4.54 9.05 -8.98
CA ALA A 36 -3.68 10.19 -8.66
C ALA A 36 -3.61 10.35 -7.14
N ILE A 37 -2.42 10.49 -6.58
CA ILE A 37 -2.22 10.66 -5.13
C ILE A 37 -1.56 12.02 -4.92
N ASP A 38 -2.12 12.82 -4.02
CA ASP A 38 -1.51 14.09 -3.62
C ASP A 38 -0.14 13.85 -2.98
N ASP A 39 0.90 14.44 -3.57
CA ASP A 39 2.29 14.31 -3.14
C ASP A 39 2.54 14.88 -1.74
N GLU A 40 1.72 15.85 -1.34
CA GLU A 40 1.78 16.46 -0.01
C GLU A 40 1.05 15.61 1.06
N HIS A 41 0.37 14.54 0.65
CA HIS A 41 -0.30 13.64 1.58
C HIS A 41 0.73 12.81 2.38
N SER A 42 0.65 12.86 3.71
CA SER A 42 1.61 12.19 4.61
C SER A 42 1.78 10.69 4.34
N ASP A 43 0.71 10.05 3.87
CA ASP A 43 0.67 8.62 3.57
C ASP A 43 0.82 8.27 2.08
N ALA A 44 1.22 9.22 1.22
CA ALA A 44 1.22 9.04 -0.24
C ALA A 44 1.98 7.78 -0.70
N GLU A 45 3.17 7.54 -0.16
CA GLU A 45 3.99 6.36 -0.50
C GLU A 45 3.30 5.05 -0.09
N GLN A 46 2.71 5.01 1.11
CA GLN A 46 2.01 3.84 1.62
C GLN A 46 0.77 3.53 0.78
N LEU A 47 -0.02 4.56 0.45
CA LEU A 47 -1.19 4.45 -0.43
C LEU A 47 -0.78 3.93 -1.81
N SER A 48 0.30 4.48 -2.39
CA SER A 48 0.81 4.01 -3.69
C SER A 48 1.21 2.54 -3.63
N ARG A 49 1.90 2.12 -2.57
CA ARG A 49 2.29 0.71 -2.38
C ARG A 49 1.07 -0.21 -2.30
N TYR A 50 0.03 0.17 -1.56
CA TYR A 50 -1.18 -0.65 -1.46
C TYR A 50 -1.91 -0.74 -2.79
N ILE A 51 -2.09 0.37 -3.49
CA ILE A 51 -2.79 0.39 -4.78
C ILE A 51 -2.06 -0.49 -5.80
N LYS A 52 -0.74 -0.34 -5.92
CA LYS A 52 0.11 -1.17 -6.80
C LYS A 52 0.08 -2.64 -6.42
N ALA A 53 0.07 -2.97 -5.13
CA ALA A 53 0.03 -4.35 -4.65
C ALA A 53 -1.27 -5.08 -5.03
N TYR A 54 -2.35 -4.35 -5.32
CA TYR A 54 -3.64 -4.88 -5.77
C TYR A 54 -3.94 -4.58 -7.25
N GLY A 55 -2.92 -4.29 -8.06
CA GLY A 55 -3.01 -4.16 -9.51
C GLY A 55 -3.37 -2.77 -10.04
N GLY A 56 -3.50 -1.75 -9.18
CA GLY A 56 -3.80 -0.38 -9.62
C GLY A 56 -2.56 0.37 -10.13
N LEU A 57 -2.79 1.34 -11.01
CA LEU A 57 -1.78 2.31 -11.45
C LEU A 57 -1.83 3.54 -10.56
N THR A 58 -0.67 4.15 -10.31
CA THR A 58 -0.59 5.37 -9.49
C THR A 58 0.22 6.44 -10.20
N LEU A 59 -0.29 7.66 -10.22
CA LEU A 59 0.37 8.87 -10.66
C LEU A 59 0.49 9.83 -9.48
N GLN A 60 1.51 10.67 -9.50
CA GLN A 60 1.57 11.82 -8.60
C GLN A 60 0.55 12.84 -9.07
N LEU A 61 -0.16 13.49 -8.16
CA LEU A 61 -1.16 14.50 -8.54
C LEU A 61 -0.52 15.66 -9.32
N SER A 62 0.73 16.00 -8.99
CA SER A 62 1.53 16.98 -9.73
C SER A 62 1.89 16.58 -11.16
N GLU A 63 1.82 15.29 -11.50
CA GLU A 63 2.07 14.74 -12.84
C GLU A 63 0.79 14.60 -13.68
N VAL A 64 -0.39 14.89 -13.11
CA VAL A 64 -1.65 14.74 -13.83
C VAL A 64 -1.90 15.95 -14.72
N GLU A 65 -1.84 15.73 -16.03
CA GLU A 65 -2.18 16.71 -17.05
C GLU A 65 -3.71 16.76 -17.28
N GLU A 66 -4.23 17.84 -17.89
CA GLU A 66 -5.68 17.99 -18.15
C GLU A 66 -6.27 16.83 -18.99
N ASP A 67 -5.47 16.23 -19.87
CA ASP A 67 -5.87 15.10 -20.72
C ASP A 67 -5.59 13.71 -20.10
N SER A 68 -5.06 13.66 -18.87
CA SER A 68 -4.77 12.39 -18.20
C SER A 68 -6.06 11.69 -17.76
N GLU A 69 -6.24 10.45 -18.20
CA GLU A 69 -7.36 9.61 -17.77
C GLU A 69 -7.07 9.02 -16.37
N VAL A 70 -7.66 9.62 -15.35
CA VAL A 70 -7.55 9.18 -13.96
C VAL A 70 -8.93 8.77 -13.45
N ASP A 71 -9.05 7.56 -12.91
CA ASP A 71 -10.30 7.07 -12.32
C ASP A 71 -10.55 7.66 -10.93
N TYR A 72 -9.48 7.78 -10.14
CA TYR A 72 -9.54 8.16 -8.74
C TYR A 72 -8.49 9.19 -8.36
N VAL A 73 -8.87 10.18 -7.55
CA VAL A 73 -7.95 11.11 -6.89
C VAL A 73 -8.00 10.85 -5.39
N VAL A 74 -6.86 10.49 -4.80
CA VAL A 74 -6.68 10.20 -3.37
C VAL A 74 -6.15 11.46 -2.69
N GLY A 75 -7.01 12.17 -1.95
CA GLY A 75 -6.65 13.43 -1.30
C GLY A 75 -7.85 14.18 -0.69
N GLY A 76 -7.60 14.96 0.36
CA GLY A 76 -8.64 15.66 1.13
C GLY A 76 -9.19 16.93 0.45
N ALA A 77 -10.51 17.10 0.51
CA ALA A 77 -11.34 18.31 0.40
C ALA A 77 -10.98 19.50 -0.55
N GLY A 78 -10.12 19.39 -1.56
CA GLY A 78 -9.83 20.56 -2.42
C GLY A 78 -10.65 20.64 -3.71
N ALA A 79 -11.89 21.13 -3.75
CA ALA A 79 -12.78 21.11 -4.94
C ALA A 79 -12.10 21.11 -6.34
N GLY A 80 -12.22 20.00 -7.09
CA GLY A 80 -11.70 19.89 -8.46
C GLY A 80 -11.70 18.45 -8.98
N ALA A 81 -12.61 18.09 -9.89
CA ALA A 81 -12.49 16.83 -10.60
C ALA A 81 -11.43 17.02 -11.68
N VAL A 82 -10.28 16.35 -11.58
CA VAL A 82 -9.40 16.26 -12.75
C VAL A 82 -10.10 15.32 -13.73
N GLY A 83 -10.53 15.82 -14.88
CA GLY A 83 -11.08 15.01 -15.98
C GLY A 83 -12.29 14.13 -15.66
N GLY A 84 -13.04 14.38 -14.57
CA GLY A 84 -14.15 13.52 -14.14
C GLY A 84 -13.77 12.38 -13.18
N ALA A 85 -12.53 12.34 -12.71
CA ALA A 85 -12.03 11.41 -11.70
C ALA A 85 -12.84 11.49 -10.39
N ARG A 86 -13.05 10.34 -9.74
CA ARG A 86 -13.72 10.25 -8.44
C ARG A 86 -12.74 10.55 -7.32
N ARG A 87 -13.14 11.43 -6.40
CA ARG A 87 -12.33 11.67 -5.21
C ARG A 87 -12.61 10.63 -4.15
N VAL A 88 -11.55 10.11 -3.56
CA VAL A 88 -11.63 9.14 -2.48
C VAL A 88 -10.70 9.55 -1.34
N SER A 89 -11.09 9.20 -0.12
CA SER A 89 -10.24 9.42 1.04
C SER A 89 -9.12 8.38 1.09
N ALA A 90 -7.99 8.72 1.74
CA ALA A 90 -6.99 7.71 2.13
C ALA A 90 -7.62 6.59 2.99
N GLY A 91 -8.62 6.93 3.80
CA GLY A 91 -9.41 5.99 4.59
C GLY A 91 -10.11 4.94 3.72
N TRP A 92 -10.65 5.31 2.56
CA TRP A 92 -11.26 4.38 1.62
C TRP A 92 -10.25 3.36 1.09
N VAL A 93 -9.05 3.78 0.70
CA VAL A 93 -7.98 2.87 0.26
C VAL A 93 -7.62 1.90 1.39
N ALA A 94 -7.48 2.40 2.62
CA ALA A 94 -7.23 1.55 3.79
C ALA A 94 -8.37 0.55 4.06
N ARG A 95 -9.63 0.95 3.87
CA ARG A 95 -10.79 0.04 3.99
C ARG A 95 -10.76 -1.03 2.89
N CYS A 96 -10.45 -0.68 1.65
CA CYS A 96 -10.30 -1.63 0.55
C CYS A 96 -9.16 -2.63 0.81
N HIS A 97 -8.01 -2.14 1.30
CA HIS A 97 -6.89 -2.98 1.73
C HIS A 97 -7.28 -3.99 2.82
N ARG A 98 -7.99 -3.53 3.87
CA ARG A 98 -8.47 -4.40 4.97
C ARG A 98 -9.49 -5.43 4.48
N ALA A 99 -10.41 -5.01 3.61
CA ALA A 99 -11.46 -5.88 3.06
C ALA A 99 -10.95 -6.79 1.94
N ARG A 100 -9.77 -6.49 1.37
CA ARG A 100 -9.23 -7.11 0.14
C ARG A 100 -10.23 -7.11 -1.02
N ALA A 101 -10.99 -6.02 -1.14
CA ALA A 101 -12.04 -5.85 -2.14
C ALA A 101 -12.23 -4.36 -2.46
N LEU A 102 -12.72 -4.06 -3.67
CA LEU A 102 -13.12 -2.72 -4.05
C LEU A 102 -14.43 -2.36 -3.35
N LEU A 103 -14.38 -1.39 -2.45
CA LEU A 103 -15.55 -0.92 -1.70
C LEU A 103 -16.18 0.30 -2.39
N PRO A 104 -17.46 0.61 -2.11
CA PRO A 104 -18.06 1.88 -2.55
C PRO A 104 -17.24 3.08 -2.04
N PRO A 105 -16.96 4.08 -2.91
CA PRO A 105 -16.25 5.30 -2.53
C PRO A 105 -17.06 6.14 -1.53
N ASP A 106 -16.35 6.95 -0.72
CA ASP A 106 -16.93 7.86 0.29
C ASP A 106 -17.65 9.06 -0.33
#